data_AF-A0A945XD31-F1
#
_entry.id   AF-A0A945XD31-F1
#
_cell.length_a   1.000
_cell.length_b   1.000
_cell.length_c   1.000
_cell.angle_alpha   90.00
_cell.angle_beta   90.00
_cell.angle_gamma   90.00
#
_symmetry.space_group_name_H-M   'P 1'
#
loop_
_entity.id
_entity.type
_entity.pdbx_description
1 polymer ?
#
loop_
_entity_poly.entity_id
_entity_poly.type
_entity_poly.pdbx_seq_one_letter_code
_entity_poly.pdbx_strand_id
1 'polypeptide(L)'
;RFRVGEVTRTDVSQAESRLARARADRIVSEGSLRDARAAYENAVGDVPPLLKPSKPLDNLPGSLSDALEIAKQNNFAVSRARFIELSAKEGVRSIVGELLPNLTLNGELESSRETANNRNESEEASLIARVTMPLYASGSVTSRVRAAKQIVSQRREEYNQALRTAIEATTNAWQTLQTGRAQIQAFSSAVKAAEIALEGVREEANVGSRTVLDVLDAEQELLDARVGLVRAMRDELVATYQLRQAVGEATAEKLGLPVTLYNVENHYREVRGKWWGLGASDGK
;
A
#
# COMPACT_ATOMS: atom_id res chain seq x y z
N ARG A 1 3.18 -56.48 7.53
CA ARG A 1 2.07 -56.43 8.49
C ARG A 1 0.75 -57.00 7.90
N PHE A 2 0.03 -56.32 6.99
CA PHE A 2 -1.27 -56.85 6.48
C PHE A 2 -1.17 -58.23 5.80
N ARG A 3 -0.21 -58.44 4.88
CA ARG A 3 0.00 -59.76 4.23
C ARG A 3 0.39 -60.89 5.20
N VAL A 4 0.85 -60.52 6.40
CA VAL A 4 1.27 -61.44 7.45
C VAL A 4 0.20 -61.57 8.55
N GLY A 5 -0.97 -60.94 8.37
CA GLY A 5 -2.13 -61.03 9.26
C GLY A 5 -2.14 -60.06 10.46
N GLU A 6 -1.13 -59.20 10.60
CA GLU A 6 -0.96 -58.34 11.80
C GLU A 6 -1.87 -57.09 11.83
N VAL A 7 -2.58 -56.77 10.75
CA VAL A 7 -3.41 -55.55 10.63
C VAL A 7 -4.70 -55.88 9.89
N THR A 8 -5.80 -55.18 10.18
CA THR A 8 -7.09 -55.49 9.57
C THR A 8 -7.25 -54.86 8.18
N ARG A 9 -8.17 -55.39 7.36
CA ARG A 9 -8.53 -54.78 6.07
C ARG A 9 -9.10 -53.36 6.24
N THR A 10 -9.74 -53.11 7.39
CA THR A 10 -10.28 -51.79 7.75
C THR A 10 -9.15 -50.77 7.92
N ASP A 11 -8.07 -51.13 8.62
CA ASP A 11 -6.91 -50.24 8.84
C ASP A 11 -6.22 -49.89 7.52
N VAL A 12 -6.09 -50.87 6.61
CA VAL A 12 -5.55 -50.64 5.25
C VAL A 12 -6.44 -49.66 4.49
N SER A 13 -7.76 -49.86 4.50
CA SER A 13 -8.71 -48.99 3.80
C SER A 13 -8.70 -47.56 4.37
N GLN A 14 -8.55 -47.41 5.69
CA GLN A 14 -8.43 -46.09 6.33
C GLN A 14 -7.11 -45.39 5.98
N ALA A 15 -6.00 -46.13 5.96
CA ALA A 15 -4.70 -45.58 5.53
C ALA A 15 -4.73 -45.16 4.05
N GLU A 16 -5.36 -45.95 3.17
CA GLU A 16 -5.56 -45.61 1.76
C GLU A 16 -6.40 -44.33 1.60
N SER A 17 -7.47 -44.17 2.39
CA SER A 17 -8.28 -42.95 2.44
C SER A 17 -7.46 -41.72 2.86
N ARG A 18 -6.64 -41.82 3.91
CA ARG A 18 -5.74 -40.73 4.36
C ARG A 18 -4.71 -40.35 3.30
N LEU A 19 -4.10 -41.34 2.64
CA LEU A 19 -3.17 -41.11 1.54
C LEU A 19 -3.86 -40.40 0.36
N ALA A 20 -5.09 -40.80 0.02
CA ALA A 20 -5.86 -40.15 -1.04
C ALA A 20 -6.18 -38.68 -0.68
N ARG A 21 -6.53 -38.39 0.58
CA ARG A 21 -6.73 -37.02 1.07
C ARG A 21 -5.46 -36.19 0.98
N ALA A 22 -4.34 -36.71 1.48
CA ALA A 22 -3.04 -36.03 1.42
C ALA A 22 -2.62 -35.72 -0.04
N ARG A 23 -2.93 -36.62 -0.99
CA ARG A 23 -2.72 -36.38 -2.42
C ARG A 23 -3.60 -35.24 -2.94
N ALA A 24 -4.87 -35.18 -2.54
CA ALA A 24 -5.76 -34.09 -2.91
C ALA A 24 -5.28 -32.75 -2.36
N ASP A 25 -4.90 -32.69 -1.08
CA ASP A 25 -4.39 -31.47 -0.43
C ASP A 25 -3.08 -30.97 -1.07
N ARG A 26 -2.22 -31.90 -1.49
CA ARG A 26 -1.03 -31.57 -2.27
C ARG A 26 -1.39 -30.93 -3.61
N ILE A 27 -2.35 -31.50 -4.36
CA ILE A 27 -2.79 -30.94 -5.65
C ILE A 27 -3.35 -29.52 -5.48
N VAL A 28 -4.16 -29.28 -4.43
CA VAL A 28 -4.67 -27.95 -4.10
C VAL A 28 -3.53 -26.99 -3.79
N SER A 29 -2.56 -27.41 -2.98
CA SER A 29 -1.39 -26.59 -2.60
C SER A 29 -0.50 -26.27 -3.81
N GLU A 30 -0.33 -27.21 -4.74
CA GLU A 30 0.38 -26.97 -6.01
C GLU A 30 -0.38 -25.97 -6.90
N GLY A 31 -1.72 -26.02 -6.91
CA GLY A 31 -2.57 -25.02 -7.55
C GLY A 31 -2.37 -23.63 -6.95
N SER A 32 -2.51 -23.49 -5.63
CA SER A 32 -2.30 -22.21 -4.93
C SER A 32 -0.89 -21.65 -5.12
N LEU A 33 0.13 -22.50 -5.25
CA LEU A 33 1.49 -22.07 -5.60
C LEU A 33 1.55 -21.49 -7.02
N ARG A 34 0.86 -22.08 -8.00
CA ARG A 34 0.79 -21.53 -9.36
C ARG A 34 0.06 -20.20 -9.38
N ASP A 35 -1.05 -20.07 -8.65
CA ASP A 35 -1.80 -18.82 -8.52
C ASP A 35 -0.93 -17.71 -7.90
N ALA A 36 -0.19 -18.04 -6.84
CA ALA A 36 0.74 -17.10 -6.21
C ALA A 36 1.88 -16.67 -7.14
N ARG A 37 2.38 -17.56 -8.01
CA ARG A 37 3.39 -17.22 -9.02
C ARG A 37 2.84 -16.31 -10.09
N ALA A 38 1.62 -16.55 -10.57
CA ALA A 38 0.96 -15.68 -11.54
C ALA A 38 0.68 -14.29 -10.95
N ALA A 39 0.27 -14.22 -9.68
CA ALA A 39 0.10 -12.95 -8.96
C ALA A 39 1.42 -12.19 -8.81
N TYR A 40 2.53 -12.88 -8.53
CA TYR A 40 3.87 -12.29 -8.50
C TYR A 40 4.26 -11.75 -9.87
N GLU A 41 4.10 -12.52 -10.94
CA GLU A 41 4.43 -12.12 -12.31
C GLU A 41 3.62 -10.90 -12.75
N ASN A 42 2.33 -10.82 -12.40
CA ASN A 42 1.51 -9.64 -12.65
C ASN A 42 1.98 -8.40 -11.87
N ALA A 43 2.49 -8.57 -10.65
CA ALA A 43 2.92 -7.46 -9.80
C ALA A 43 4.35 -6.97 -10.12
N VAL A 44 5.26 -7.88 -10.46
CA VAL A 44 6.70 -7.61 -10.67
C VAL A 44 7.05 -7.51 -12.16
N GLY A 45 6.33 -8.22 -13.03
CA GLY A 45 6.58 -8.28 -14.46
C GLY A 45 7.44 -9.46 -14.92
N ASP A 46 8.01 -10.24 -13.99
CA ASP A 46 8.86 -11.40 -14.27
C ASP A 46 8.43 -12.63 -13.46
N VAL A 47 8.74 -13.82 -13.96
CA VAL A 47 8.52 -15.09 -13.25
C VAL A 47 9.41 -15.13 -11.99
N PRO A 48 8.88 -15.50 -10.80
CA PRO A 48 9.67 -15.51 -9.58
C PRO A 48 10.80 -16.55 -9.65
N PRO A 49 12.04 -16.18 -9.28
CA PRO A 49 13.12 -17.15 -9.11
C PRO A 49 12.85 -18.06 -7.90
N LEU A 50 13.78 -18.96 -7.59
CA LEU A 50 13.71 -19.73 -6.34
C LEU A 50 13.91 -18.78 -5.14
N LEU A 51 12.82 -18.34 -4.53
CA LEU A 51 12.83 -17.41 -3.41
C LEU A 51 13.21 -18.12 -2.11
N LYS A 52 13.96 -17.42 -1.25
CA LYS A 52 14.24 -17.83 0.13
C LYS A 52 13.30 -17.08 1.08
N PRO A 53 12.91 -17.68 2.22
CA PRO A 53 12.18 -16.96 3.26
C PRO A 53 12.94 -15.69 3.67
N SER A 54 12.29 -14.53 3.54
CA SER A 54 12.86 -13.26 3.99
C SER A 54 12.75 -13.12 5.50
N LYS A 55 13.69 -12.41 6.11
CA LYS A 55 13.53 -11.95 7.49
C LYS A 55 12.49 -10.81 7.54
N PRO A 56 11.76 -10.66 8.65
CA PRO A 56 10.95 -9.47 8.91
C PRO A 56 11.79 -8.20 8.83
N LEU A 57 11.15 -7.07 8.52
CA LEU A 57 11.85 -5.79 8.44
C LEU A 57 12.44 -5.37 9.79
N ASP A 58 13.66 -4.83 9.75
CA ASP A 58 14.32 -4.23 10.90
C ASP A 58 13.82 -2.78 11.16
N ASN A 59 14.20 -2.21 12.31
CA ASN A 59 13.96 -0.81 12.70
C ASN A 59 12.48 -0.38 12.81
N LEU A 60 11.56 -1.30 13.09
CA LEU A 60 10.15 -0.97 13.30
C LEU A 60 9.96 -0.07 14.54
N PRO A 61 8.86 0.69 14.63
CA PRO A 61 8.55 1.46 15.84
C PRO A 61 8.63 0.59 17.09
N GLY A 62 9.22 1.13 18.17
CA GLY A 62 9.45 0.37 19.41
C GLY A 62 8.17 0.13 20.21
N SER A 63 7.19 1.01 20.06
CA SER A 63 5.90 0.95 20.76
C SER A 63 4.74 1.40 19.88
N LEU A 64 3.52 1.08 20.31
CA LEU A 64 2.30 1.58 19.65
C LEU A 64 2.25 3.11 19.66
N SER A 65 2.64 3.75 20.77
CA SER A 65 2.69 5.22 20.86
C SER A 65 3.63 5.80 19.81
N ASP A 66 4.84 5.24 19.66
CA ASP A 66 5.80 5.71 18.66
C ASP A 66 5.24 5.52 17.24
N ALA A 67 4.63 4.37 16.97
CA ALA A 67 4.02 4.09 15.68
C ALA A 67 2.91 5.12 15.33
N LEU A 68 2.08 5.48 16.31
CA LEU A 68 1.02 6.46 16.14
C LEU A 68 1.56 7.88 15.92
N GLU A 69 2.64 8.27 16.58
CA GLU A 69 3.28 9.57 16.36
C GLU A 69 3.89 9.66 14.96
N ILE A 70 4.62 8.62 14.54
CA ILE A 70 5.19 8.53 13.19
C ILE A 70 4.06 8.58 12.15
N ALA A 71 2.98 7.82 12.35
CA ALA A 71 1.84 7.80 11.42
C ALA A 71 1.17 9.18 11.27
N LYS A 72 0.98 9.93 12.37
CA LYS A 72 0.38 11.27 12.30
C LYS A 72 1.23 12.25 11.48
N GLN A 73 2.55 12.08 11.47
CA GLN A 73 3.48 12.97 10.79
C GLN A 73 3.75 12.54 9.34
N ASN A 74 3.95 11.24 9.12
CA ASN A 74 4.51 10.71 7.87
C ASN A 74 3.49 9.99 6.99
N ASN A 75 2.28 9.69 7.48
CA ASN A 75 1.28 9.00 6.66
C ASN A 75 0.89 9.84 5.42
N PHE A 76 1.04 9.24 4.24
CA PHE A 76 0.81 9.93 2.96
C PHE A 76 -0.63 10.39 2.77
N ALA A 77 -1.62 9.64 3.26
CA ALA A 77 -3.03 10.05 3.15
C ALA A 77 -3.33 11.27 4.02
N VAL A 78 -2.74 11.34 5.21
CA VAL A 78 -2.83 12.51 6.11
C VAL A 78 -2.16 13.73 5.47
N SER A 79 -0.93 13.56 4.96
CA SER A 79 -0.19 14.63 4.28
C SER A 79 -0.96 15.16 3.07
N ARG A 80 -1.48 14.26 2.23
CA ARG A 80 -2.34 14.62 1.07
C ARG A 80 -3.57 15.41 1.51
N ALA A 81 -4.31 14.94 2.51
CA ALA A 81 -5.52 15.60 2.98
C ALA A 81 -5.20 17.01 3.54
N ARG A 82 -4.06 17.15 4.24
CA ARG A 82 -3.57 18.46 4.71
C ARG A 82 -3.31 19.43 3.56
N PHE A 83 -2.63 18.99 2.51
CA PHE A 83 -2.39 19.86 1.34
C PHE A 83 -3.67 20.20 0.57
N ILE A 84 -4.66 19.31 0.54
CA ILE A 84 -5.99 19.59 -0.03
C ILE A 84 -6.72 20.67 0.80
N GLU A 85 -6.66 20.59 2.14
CA GLU A 85 -7.21 21.63 3.02
C GLU A 85 -6.52 22.99 2.80
N LEU A 86 -5.19 23.00 2.71
CA LEU A 86 -4.41 24.21 2.44
C LEU A 86 -4.74 24.81 1.06
N SER A 87 -4.85 23.97 0.03
CA SER A 87 -5.25 24.39 -1.31
C SER A 87 -6.66 25.02 -1.30
N ALA A 88 -7.61 24.44 -0.57
CA ALA A 88 -8.95 25.04 -0.42
C ALA A 88 -8.90 26.41 0.27
N LYS A 89 -8.01 26.61 1.25
CA LYS A 89 -7.80 27.92 1.90
C LYS A 89 -7.25 28.96 0.92
N GLU A 90 -6.30 28.59 0.06
CA GLU A 90 -5.82 29.47 -1.01
C GLU A 90 -6.91 29.73 -2.06
N GLY A 91 -7.79 28.76 -2.32
CA GLY A 91 -8.99 28.95 -3.15
C GLY A 91 -9.91 30.05 -2.64
N VAL A 92 -10.09 30.17 -1.32
CA VAL A 92 -10.84 31.31 -0.73
C VAL A 92 -10.14 32.64 -1.04
N ARG A 93 -8.81 32.70 -0.89
CA ARG A 93 -8.04 33.92 -1.19
C ARG A 93 -8.09 34.28 -2.67
N SER A 94 -8.05 33.30 -3.56
CA SER A 94 -8.21 33.50 -5.00
C SER A 94 -9.55 34.17 -5.33
N ILE A 95 -10.66 33.71 -4.73
CA ILE A 95 -11.98 34.31 -4.93
C ILE A 95 -12.05 35.72 -4.32
N VAL A 96 -11.43 35.94 -3.15
CA VAL A 96 -11.31 37.29 -2.57
C VAL A 96 -10.50 38.22 -3.48
N GLY A 97 -9.49 37.69 -4.17
CA GLY A 97 -8.68 38.41 -5.15
C GLY A 97 -9.48 38.98 -6.31
N GLU A 98 -10.66 38.45 -6.62
CA GLU A 98 -11.56 39.02 -7.63
C GLU A 98 -12.11 40.41 -7.25
N LEU A 99 -12.01 40.81 -5.98
CA LEU A 99 -12.34 42.16 -5.51
C LEU A 99 -11.18 43.15 -5.68
N LEU A 100 -9.99 42.68 -6.05
CA LEU A 100 -8.82 43.51 -6.25
C LEU A 100 -8.75 44.02 -7.70
N PRO A 101 -8.01 45.11 -7.98
CA PRO A 101 -7.72 45.53 -9.33
C PRO A 101 -7.02 44.42 -10.13
N ASN A 102 -7.54 44.10 -11.31
CA ASN A 102 -6.92 43.21 -12.27
C ASN A 102 -6.28 44.06 -13.39
N LEU A 103 -4.97 43.89 -13.61
CA LEU A 103 -4.24 44.49 -14.72
C LEU A 103 -4.05 43.44 -15.82
N THR A 104 -4.56 43.74 -17.01
CA THR A 104 -4.34 42.94 -18.22
C THR A 104 -3.53 43.75 -19.21
N LEU A 105 -2.54 43.11 -19.84
CA LEU A 105 -1.72 43.71 -20.90
C LEU A 105 -1.98 42.91 -22.17
N ASN A 106 -2.52 43.56 -23.19
CA ASN A 106 -2.83 42.93 -24.47
C ASN A 106 -1.95 43.58 -25.54
N GLY A 107 -1.19 42.77 -26.28
CA GLY A 107 -0.43 43.20 -27.44
C GLY A 107 -1.01 42.55 -28.69
N GLU A 108 -1.24 43.33 -29.73
CA GLU A 108 -1.83 42.87 -30.99
C GLU A 108 -0.99 43.37 -32.17
N LEU A 109 -0.73 42.47 -33.11
CA LEU A 109 -0.07 42.75 -34.38
C LEU A 109 -1.03 42.30 -35.48
N GLU A 110 -1.57 43.26 -36.22
CA GLU A 110 -2.49 43.01 -37.33
C GLU A 110 -1.80 43.40 -38.65
N SER A 111 -1.84 42.50 -39.63
CA SER A 111 -1.43 42.79 -41.00
C SER A 111 -2.59 42.47 -41.91
N SER A 112 -3.09 43.48 -42.61
CA SER A 112 -4.20 43.37 -43.54
C SER A 112 -3.74 43.72 -44.94
N ARG A 113 -4.13 42.87 -45.91
CA ARG A 113 -3.81 43.03 -47.32
C ARG A 113 -5.10 42.97 -48.13
N GLU A 114 -5.41 44.05 -48.82
CA GLU A 114 -6.65 44.19 -49.58
C GLU A 114 -6.55 43.49 -50.96
N THR A 115 -7.37 42.47 -51.20
CA THR A 115 -7.30 41.66 -52.44
C THR A 115 -7.75 42.43 -53.70
N ALA A 116 -8.61 43.44 -53.55
CA ALA A 116 -9.16 44.21 -54.68
C ALA A 116 -8.19 45.28 -55.21
N ASN A 117 -7.21 45.70 -54.41
CA ASN A 117 -6.27 46.76 -54.77
C ASN A 117 -4.88 46.38 -54.24
N ASN A 118 -4.04 45.81 -55.12
CA ASN A 118 -2.77 45.13 -54.82
C ASN A 118 -1.64 46.04 -54.27
N ARG A 119 -1.98 47.19 -53.66
CA ARG A 119 -1.06 48.22 -53.18
C ARG A 119 -1.33 48.72 -51.75
N ASN A 120 -2.43 48.30 -51.10
CA ASN A 120 -2.69 48.64 -49.71
C ASN A 120 -2.40 47.44 -48.81
N GLU A 121 -1.22 47.48 -48.21
CA GLU A 121 -0.83 46.66 -47.07
C GLU A 121 -0.79 47.60 -45.85
N SER A 122 -1.50 47.22 -44.79
CA SER A 122 -1.50 47.95 -43.53
C SER A 122 -1.02 47.03 -42.44
N GLU A 123 0.00 47.48 -41.71
CA GLU A 123 0.49 46.83 -40.51
C GLU A 123 0.17 47.74 -39.32
N GLU A 124 -0.57 47.21 -38.35
CA GLU A 124 -0.87 47.89 -37.10
C GLU A 124 -0.33 47.07 -35.92
N ALA A 125 0.34 47.78 -35.02
CA ALA A 125 0.84 47.23 -33.77
C ALA A 125 0.24 48.03 -32.61
N SER A 126 -0.47 47.36 -31.71
CA SER A 126 -1.06 48.00 -30.53
C SER A 126 -0.66 47.29 -29.24
N LEU A 127 -0.48 48.08 -28.17
CA LEU A 127 -0.22 47.59 -26.82
C LEU A 127 -1.15 48.31 -25.85
N ILE A 128 -2.08 47.58 -25.24
CA ILE A 128 -3.13 48.10 -24.39
C ILE A 128 -3.02 47.52 -22.99
N ALA A 129 -2.78 48.37 -22.00
CA ALA A 129 -2.90 48.04 -20.59
C ALA A 129 -4.29 48.42 -20.06
N ARG A 130 -5.04 47.45 -19.53
CA ARG A 130 -6.38 47.66 -18.97
C ARG A 130 -6.41 47.25 -17.49
N VAL A 131 -6.72 48.20 -16.63
CA VAL A 131 -6.99 47.97 -15.20
C VAL A 131 -8.50 47.90 -14.97
N THR A 132 -8.98 46.81 -14.40
CA THR A 132 -10.39 46.60 -14.05
C THR A 132 -10.53 46.36 -12.55
N MET A 133 -11.37 47.15 -11.86
CA MET A 133 -11.66 46.96 -10.44
C MET A 133 -13.17 47.00 -10.21
N PRO A 134 -13.79 45.91 -9.71
CA PRO A 134 -15.21 45.91 -9.42
C PRO A 134 -15.50 46.70 -8.13
N LEU A 135 -16.32 47.75 -8.23
CA LEU A 135 -16.76 48.52 -7.06
C LEU A 135 -17.89 47.82 -6.29
N TYR A 136 -18.80 47.16 -7.02
CA TYR A 136 -19.91 46.43 -6.43
C TYR A 136 -20.34 45.29 -7.36
N ALA A 137 -20.41 44.08 -6.81
CA ALA A 137 -20.71 42.85 -7.57
C ALA A 137 -22.04 42.19 -7.13
N SER A 138 -23.00 42.97 -6.63
CA SER A 138 -24.33 42.48 -6.17
C SER A 138 -24.25 41.30 -5.18
N GLY A 139 -23.19 41.23 -4.39
CA GLY A 139 -22.95 40.13 -3.45
C GLY A 139 -22.53 38.78 -4.07
N SER A 140 -22.31 38.68 -5.39
CA SER A 140 -21.90 37.42 -6.04
C SER A 140 -20.58 36.88 -5.46
N VAL A 141 -19.56 37.73 -5.36
CA VAL A 141 -18.26 37.35 -4.81
C VAL A 141 -18.37 36.98 -3.33
N THR A 142 -19.14 37.73 -2.54
CA THR A 142 -19.31 37.43 -1.11
C THR A 142 -20.06 36.11 -0.88
N SER A 143 -21.03 35.78 -1.73
CA SER A 143 -21.71 34.49 -1.72
C SER A 143 -20.73 33.34 -2.02
N ARG A 144 -19.91 33.47 -3.07
CA ARG A 144 -18.88 32.48 -3.41
C ARG A 144 -17.81 32.33 -2.33
N VAL A 145 -17.40 33.41 -1.67
CA VAL A 145 -16.49 33.34 -0.50
C VAL A 145 -17.13 32.54 0.63
N ARG A 146 -18.42 32.75 0.94
CA ARG A 146 -19.12 31.96 1.97
C ARG A 146 -19.16 30.48 1.60
N ALA A 147 -19.50 30.15 0.35
CA ALA A 147 -19.50 28.78 -0.15
C ALA A 147 -18.10 28.13 -0.06
N ALA A 148 -17.05 28.85 -0.51
CA ALA A 148 -15.68 28.37 -0.45
C ALA A 148 -15.19 28.15 0.99
N LYS A 149 -15.61 28.98 1.95
CA LYS A 149 -15.35 28.76 3.38
C LYS A 149 -15.99 27.47 3.90
N GLN A 150 -17.19 27.11 3.42
CA GLN A 150 -17.80 25.82 3.76
C GLN A 150 -17.01 24.65 3.15
N ILE A 151 -16.49 24.80 1.93
CA ILE A 151 -15.59 23.81 1.33
C ILE A 151 -14.32 23.64 2.19
N VAL A 152 -13.72 24.72 2.70
CA VAL A 152 -12.58 24.62 3.62
C VAL A 152 -12.96 23.84 4.89
N SER A 153 -14.13 24.10 5.46
CA SER A 153 -14.62 23.35 6.62
C SER A 153 -14.79 21.86 6.30
N GLN A 154 -15.33 21.53 5.13
CA GLN A 154 -15.43 20.15 4.64
C GLN A 154 -14.04 19.50 4.51
N ARG A 155 -13.08 20.18 3.86
CA ARG A 155 -11.72 19.65 3.70
C ARG A 155 -11.00 19.44 5.03
N ARG A 156 -11.30 20.29 6.02
CA ARG A 156 -10.78 20.11 7.39
C ARG A 156 -11.33 18.84 8.05
N GLU A 157 -12.62 18.55 7.87
CA GLU A 157 -13.19 17.29 8.38
C GLU A 157 -12.66 16.07 7.63
N GLU A 158 -12.43 16.17 6.32
CA GLU A 158 -11.75 15.13 5.54
C GLU A 158 -10.31 14.88 6.04
N TYR A 159 -9.57 15.93 6.42
CA TYR A 159 -8.26 15.81 7.07
C TYR A 159 -8.35 15.14 8.45
N ASN A 160 -9.30 15.54 9.30
CA ASN A 160 -9.54 14.88 10.59
C ASN A 160 -9.91 13.40 10.41
N GLN A 161 -10.71 13.08 9.39
CA GLN A 161 -11.05 11.70 9.06
C GLN A 161 -9.81 10.92 8.61
N ALA A 162 -8.97 11.49 7.75
CA ALA A 162 -7.72 10.86 7.33
C ALA A 162 -6.79 10.57 8.52
N LEU A 163 -6.70 11.49 9.50
CA LEU A 163 -5.97 11.26 10.75
C LEU A 163 -6.53 10.07 11.54
N ARG A 164 -7.86 10.02 11.75
CA ARG A 164 -8.50 8.92 12.48
C ARG A 164 -8.30 7.58 11.78
N THR A 165 -8.48 7.54 10.46
CA THR A 165 -8.24 6.34 9.65
C THR A 165 -6.78 5.90 9.69
N ALA A 166 -5.81 6.83 9.69
CA ALA A 166 -4.39 6.48 9.84
C ALA A 166 -4.07 5.90 11.22
N ILE A 167 -4.65 6.47 12.28
CA ILE A 167 -4.52 5.95 13.66
C ILE A 167 -5.09 4.54 13.77
N GLU A 168 -6.29 4.32 13.23
CA GLU A 168 -6.96 3.01 13.20
C GLU A 168 -6.11 1.98 12.43
N ALA A 169 -5.70 2.31 11.20
CA ALA A 169 -4.88 1.42 10.38
C ALA A 169 -3.54 1.05 11.06
N THR A 170 -2.90 2.02 11.71
CA THR A 170 -1.64 1.79 12.44
C THR A 170 -1.86 0.92 13.67
N THR A 171 -2.94 1.14 14.41
CA THR A 171 -3.30 0.32 15.57
C THR A 171 -3.57 -1.13 15.15
N ASN A 172 -4.36 -1.32 14.08
CA ASN A 172 -4.67 -2.64 13.54
C ASN A 172 -3.40 -3.35 13.06
N ALA A 173 -2.56 -2.68 12.27
CA ALA A 173 -1.30 -3.26 11.78
C ALA A 173 -0.34 -3.63 12.92
N TRP A 174 -0.25 -2.80 13.96
CA TRP A 174 0.53 -3.10 15.16
C TRP A 174 0.01 -4.36 15.87
N GLN A 175 -1.31 -4.45 16.09
CA GLN A 175 -1.92 -5.62 16.74
C GLN A 175 -1.76 -6.90 15.90
N THR A 176 -1.87 -6.81 14.58
CA THR A 176 -1.60 -7.93 13.67
C THR A 176 -0.16 -8.41 13.80
N LEU A 177 0.81 -7.50 13.86
CA LEU A 177 2.23 -7.86 14.05
C LEU A 177 2.47 -8.55 15.40
N GLN A 178 1.94 -8.00 16.49
CA GLN A 178 2.09 -8.59 17.82
C GLN A 178 1.43 -9.98 17.90
N THR A 179 0.26 -10.12 17.29
CA THR A 179 -0.46 -11.40 17.21
C THR A 179 0.32 -12.43 16.39
N GLY A 180 0.87 -12.03 15.23
CA GLY A 180 1.71 -12.90 14.40
C GLY A 180 2.94 -13.42 15.16
N ARG A 181 3.61 -12.54 15.93
CA ARG A 181 4.74 -12.93 16.78
C ARG A 181 4.35 -13.92 17.88
N ALA A 182 3.23 -13.68 18.56
CA ALA A 182 2.71 -14.59 19.57
C ALA A 182 2.33 -15.95 18.98
N GLN A 183 1.73 -15.97 17.77
CA GLN A 183 1.40 -17.20 17.06
C GLN A 183 2.64 -18.01 16.69
N ILE A 184 3.73 -17.36 16.23
CA ILE A 184 4.99 -18.05 15.95
C ILE A 184 5.52 -18.76 17.20
N GLN A 185 5.49 -18.09 18.36
CA GLN A 185 5.92 -18.70 19.62
C GLN A 185 5.06 -19.91 20.01
N ALA A 186 3.73 -19.79 19.86
CA ALA A 186 2.79 -20.86 20.14
C ALA A 186 2.97 -22.06 19.19
N PHE A 187 3.02 -21.82 17.88
CA PHE A 187 3.22 -22.87 16.89
C PHE A 187 4.61 -23.51 16.98
N SER A 188 5.65 -22.75 17.33
CA SER A 188 6.98 -23.32 17.56
C SER A 188 6.96 -24.30 18.75
N SER A 189 6.22 -23.97 19.80
CA SER A 189 6.04 -24.87 20.94
C SER A 189 5.19 -26.09 20.58
N ALA A 190 4.14 -25.90 19.77
CA ALA A 190 3.29 -26.98 19.27
C ALA A 190 4.06 -27.96 18.37
N VAL A 191 4.92 -27.47 17.47
CA VAL A 191 5.79 -28.32 16.63
C VAL A 191 6.69 -29.18 17.52
N LYS A 192 7.37 -28.57 18.49
CA LYS A 192 8.27 -29.32 19.41
C LYS A 192 7.51 -30.40 20.18
N ALA A 193 6.30 -30.10 20.67
CA ALA A 193 5.47 -31.07 21.38
C ALA A 193 4.99 -32.20 20.46
N ALA A 194 4.53 -31.87 19.25
CA ALA A 194 4.06 -32.84 18.26
C ALA A 194 5.18 -33.76 17.76
N GLU A 195 6.42 -33.27 17.67
CA GLU A 195 7.59 -34.10 17.32
C GLU A 195 7.85 -35.18 18.37
N ILE A 196 7.85 -34.79 19.66
CA ILE A 196 8.03 -35.73 20.78
C ILE A 196 6.86 -36.73 20.84
N ALA A 197 5.62 -36.25 20.64
CA ALA A 197 4.45 -37.11 20.62
C ALA A 197 4.52 -38.14 19.49
N LEU A 198 4.89 -37.73 18.28
CA LEU A 198 5.06 -38.63 17.15
C LEU A 198 6.15 -39.68 17.40
N GLU A 199 7.28 -39.28 17.99
CA GLU A 199 8.34 -40.22 18.38
C GLU A 199 7.82 -41.26 19.38
N GLY A 200 7.14 -40.82 20.44
CA GLY A 200 6.54 -41.72 21.44
C GLY A 200 5.52 -42.68 20.84
N VAL A 201 4.59 -42.18 20.01
CA VAL A 201 3.54 -43.01 19.37
C VAL A 201 4.16 -44.02 18.39
N ARG A 202 5.23 -43.66 17.69
CA ARG A 202 5.97 -44.59 16.80
C ARG A 202 6.60 -45.72 17.60
N GLU A 203 7.24 -45.43 18.71
CA GLU A 203 7.82 -46.47 19.57
C GLU A 203 6.74 -47.37 20.19
N GLU A 204 5.64 -46.80 20.68
CA GLU A 204 4.49 -47.56 21.17
C GLU A 204 3.86 -48.45 20.08
N ALA A 205 3.81 -47.99 18.84
CA ALA A 205 3.30 -48.77 17.70
C ALA A 205 4.29 -49.85 17.22
N ASN A 206 5.59 -49.70 17.48
CA ASN A 206 6.59 -50.72 17.20
C ASN A 206 6.46 -51.92 18.14
N VAL A 207 6.13 -51.66 19.41
CA VAL A 207 5.88 -52.71 20.43
C VAL A 207 4.43 -53.21 20.46
N GLY A 208 3.56 -52.66 19.61
CA GLY A 208 2.16 -53.09 19.46
C GLY A 208 1.17 -52.50 20.48
N SER A 209 1.59 -51.53 21.29
CA SER A 209 0.72 -50.82 22.25
C SER A 209 -0.13 -49.72 21.60
N ARG A 210 0.24 -49.26 20.41
CA ARG A 210 -0.52 -48.32 19.56
C ARG A 210 -0.74 -48.88 18.16
N THR A 211 -1.74 -48.35 17.47
CA THR A 211 -2.05 -48.73 16.10
C THR A 211 -1.28 -47.89 15.08
N VAL A 212 -1.23 -48.36 13.83
CA VAL A 212 -0.69 -47.55 12.72
C VAL A 212 -1.53 -46.27 12.50
N LEU A 213 -2.82 -46.30 12.83
CA LEU A 213 -3.69 -45.13 12.71
C LEU A 213 -3.28 -44.04 13.70
N ASP A 214 -2.90 -44.40 14.94
CA ASP A 214 -2.37 -43.44 15.93
C ASP A 214 -1.10 -42.75 15.40
N VAL A 215 -0.21 -43.49 14.73
CA VAL A 215 0.99 -42.91 14.10
C VAL A 215 0.60 -41.94 12.99
N LEU A 216 -0.36 -42.31 12.13
CA LEU A 216 -0.84 -41.43 11.05
C LEU A 216 -1.55 -40.18 11.59
N ASP A 217 -2.21 -40.26 12.74
CA ASP A 217 -2.80 -39.10 13.43
C ASP A 217 -1.70 -38.17 13.96
N ALA A 218 -0.69 -38.71 14.66
CA ALA A 218 0.44 -37.92 15.15
C ALA A 218 1.27 -37.29 14.00
N GLU A 219 1.41 -37.98 12.86
CA GLU A 219 2.06 -37.41 11.66
C GLU A 219 1.27 -36.24 11.09
N GLN A 220 -0.07 -36.34 11.06
CA GLN A 220 -0.95 -35.26 10.61
C GLN A 220 -0.88 -34.06 11.57
N GLU A 221 -0.94 -34.28 12.88
CA GLU A 221 -0.83 -33.20 13.87
C GLU A 221 0.50 -32.45 13.77
N LEU A 222 1.61 -33.18 13.58
CA LEU A 222 2.93 -32.57 13.35
C LEU A 222 2.95 -31.76 12.05
N LEU A 223 2.38 -32.28 10.96
CA LEU A 223 2.30 -31.57 9.69
C LEU A 223 1.48 -30.28 9.84
N ASP A 224 0.33 -30.34 10.50
CA ASP A 224 -0.55 -29.18 10.72
C ASP A 224 0.14 -28.12 11.59
N ALA A 225 0.85 -28.52 12.65
CA ALA A 225 1.64 -27.61 13.47
C ALA A 225 2.76 -26.92 12.67
N ARG A 226 3.46 -27.67 11.81
CA ARG A 226 4.53 -27.13 10.95
C ARG A 226 3.99 -26.16 9.89
N VAL A 227 2.87 -26.51 9.25
CA VAL A 227 2.20 -25.63 8.29
C VAL A 227 1.70 -24.36 8.99
N GLY A 228 1.14 -24.48 10.19
CA GLY A 228 0.74 -23.35 11.04
C GLY A 228 1.90 -22.41 11.35
N LEU A 229 3.06 -22.95 11.74
CA LEU A 229 4.27 -22.16 11.99
C LEU A 229 4.73 -21.39 10.75
N VAL A 230 4.80 -22.05 9.59
CA VAL A 230 5.23 -21.40 8.33
C VAL A 230 4.25 -20.30 7.91
N ARG A 231 2.94 -20.52 8.07
CA ARG A 231 1.93 -19.49 7.83
C ARG A 231 2.11 -18.30 8.76
N ALA A 232 2.29 -18.53 10.06
CA ALA A 232 2.51 -17.48 11.04
C ALA A 232 3.79 -16.66 10.75
N MET A 233 4.87 -17.30 10.33
CA MET A 233 6.11 -16.61 9.89
C MET A 233 5.87 -15.71 8.68
N ARG A 234 5.11 -16.19 7.69
CA ARG A 234 4.73 -15.39 6.52
C ARG A 234 3.82 -14.23 6.92
N ASP A 235 2.87 -14.45 7.83
CA ASP A 235 1.93 -13.43 8.29
C ASP A 235 2.64 -12.36 9.12
N GLU A 236 3.65 -12.70 9.94
CA GLU A 236 4.52 -11.71 10.59
C GLU A 236 5.23 -10.85 9.54
N LEU A 237 5.83 -11.47 8.53
CA LEU A 237 6.53 -10.74 7.46
C LEU A 237 5.59 -9.74 6.78
N VAL A 238 4.40 -10.18 6.37
CA VAL A 238 3.38 -9.30 5.77
C VAL A 238 2.97 -8.19 6.74
N ALA A 239 2.77 -8.50 8.01
CA ALA A 239 2.40 -7.52 9.05
C ALA A 239 3.48 -6.44 9.24
N THR A 240 4.78 -6.78 9.10
CA THR A 240 5.85 -5.75 9.17
C THR A 240 5.75 -4.73 8.04
N TYR A 241 5.45 -5.16 6.81
CA TYR A 241 5.23 -4.27 5.68
C TYR A 241 3.95 -3.46 5.83
N GLN A 242 2.87 -4.08 6.33
CA GLN A 242 1.61 -3.39 6.61
C GLN A 242 1.79 -2.28 7.65
N LEU A 243 2.55 -2.55 8.73
CA LEU A 243 2.84 -1.54 9.74
C LEU A 243 3.65 -0.38 9.14
N ARG A 244 4.70 -0.68 8.36
CA ARG A 244 5.49 0.36 7.65
C ARG A 244 4.64 1.21 6.72
N GLN A 245 3.72 0.59 5.98
CA GLN A 245 2.79 1.30 5.11
C GLN A 245 1.85 2.20 5.92
N ALA A 246 1.28 1.68 7.02
CA ALA A 246 0.36 2.41 7.88
C ALA A 246 1.01 3.65 8.52
N VAL A 247 2.27 3.54 8.94
CA VAL A 247 3.01 4.69 9.49
C VAL A 247 3.55 5.66 8.42
N GLY A 248 3.43 5.32 7.13
CA GLY A 248 3.89 6.16 6.02
C GLY A 248 5.39 6.02 5.70
N GLU A 249 6.02 4.93 6.13
CA GLU A 249 7.45 4.66 5.90
C GLU A 249 7.69 3.55 4.87
N ALA A 250 6.67 3.13 4.12
CA ALA A 250 6.82 2.23 2.99
C ALA A 250 7.38 2.96 1.74
N THR A 251 8.52 3.63 1.89
CA THR A 251 9.23 4.31 0.79
C THR A 251 10.47 3.54 0.38
N ALA A 252 10.89 3.71 -0.87
CA ALA A 252 12.13 3.12 -1.36
C ALA A 252 13.35 3.49 -0.50
N GLU A 253 13.40 4.72 -0.02
CA GLU A 253 14.46 5.21 0.87
C GLU A 253 14.46 4.46 2.21
N LYS A 254 13.30 4.35 2.88
CA LYS A 254 13.18 3.69 4.19
C LYS A 254 13.33 2.18 4.11
N LEU A 255 13.00 1.59 2.96
CA LEU A 255 13.22 0.18 2.67
C LEU A 255 14.65 -0.11 2.18
N GLY A 256 15.49 0.92 1.98
CA GLY A 256 16.86 0.75 1.50
C GLY A 256 16.96 0.15 0.10
N LEU A 257 15.97 0.39 -0.76
CA LEU A 257 15.92 -0.17 -2.10
C LEU A 257 16.96 0.51 -3.01
N PRO A 258 17.68 -0.25 -3.86
CA PRO A 258 18.69 0.29 -4.77
C PRO A 258 18.03 0.91 -6.01
N VAL A 259 17.24 1.96 -5.81
CA VAL A 259 16.53 2.69 -6.87
C VAL A 259 16.86 4.17 -6.81
N THR A 260 16.76 4.85 -7.95
CA THR A 260 16.87 6.30 -8.00
C THR A 260 15.69 6.91 -7.25
N LEU A 261 15.97 7.66 -6.17
CA LEU A 261 14.95 8.31 -5.38
C LEU A 261 14.46 9.55 -6.11
N TYR A 262 13.16 9.61 -6.38
CA TYR A 262 12.54 10.80 -6.96
C TYR A 262 12.63 11.98 -5.97
N ASN A 263 13.35 13.03 -6.35
CA ASN A 263 13.52 14.23 -5.54
C ASN A 263 12.62 15.37 -6.08
N VAL A 264 11.50 15.59 -5.39
CA VAL A 264 10.50 16.62 -5.74
C VAL A 264 11.11 18.03 -5.74
N GLU A 265 12.06 18.30 -4.84
CA GLU A 265 12.71 19.61 -4.68
C GLU A 265 13.54 19.99 -5.91
N ASN A 266 14.22 19.03 -6.51
CA ASN A 266 15.03 19.27 -7.71
C ASN A 266 14.13 19.71 -8.87
N HIS A 267 13.05 18.98 -9.11
CA HIS A 267 12.08 19.32 -10.14
C HIS A 267 11.39 20.67 -9.88
N TYR A 268 10.99 20.94 -8.63
CA TYR A 268 10.42 22.23 -8.25
C TYR A 268 11.40 23.38 -8.51
N ARG A 269 12.68 23.24 -8.12
CA ARG A 269 13.70 24.28 -8.35
C ARG A 269 13.99 24.49 -9.83
N GLU A 270 13.98 23.43 -10.63
CA GLU A 270 14.14 23.52 -12.08
C GLU A 270 13.01 24.27 -12.78
N VAL A 271 11.77 24.15 -12.27
CA VAL A 271 10.59 24.71 -12.94
C VAL A 271 10.21 26.08 -12.38
N ARG A 272 10.38 26.34 -11.08
CA ARG A 272 9.89 27.58 -10.42
C ARG A 272 10.39 28.89 -11.03
N GLY A 273 11.58 28.86 -11.65
CA GLY A 273 12.22 30.03 -12.25
C GLY A 273 12.02 30.16 -13.76
N LYS A 274 11.35 29.18 -14.41
CA LYS A 274 11.15 29.18 -15.85
C LYS A 274 9.93 30.02 -16.21
N TRP A 275 10.15 31.02 -17.08
CA TRP A 275 9.10 31.92 -17.56
C TRP A 275 8.26 31.28 -18.69
N TRP A 276 8.78 30.21 -19.31
CA TRP A 276 8.15 29.42 -20.37
C TRP A 276 8.30 27.92 -20.11
N GLY A 277 7.24 27.15 -20.33
CA GLY A 277 7.18 25.70 -20.11
C GLY A 277 7.44 24.89 -21.39
N LEU A 278 8.56 25.13 -22.07
CA LEU A 278 8.91 24.43 -23.32
C LEU A 278 9.90 23.27 -23.14
N GLY A 279 10.49 23.12 -21.95
CA GLY A 279 11.43 22.04 -21.65
C GLY A 279 10.75 20.93 -20.87
N ALA A 280 10.71 19.72 -21.43
CA ALA A 280 10.44 18.52 -20.66
C ALA A 280 11.59 18.35 -19.65
N SER A 281 11.30 18.62 -18.38
CA SER A 281 12.17 18.16 -17.31
C SER A 281 11.90 16.67 -17.16
N ASP A 282 12.86 15.85 -17.62
CA ASP A 282 12.83 14.41 -17.39
C ASP A 282 13.01 14.19 -15.89
N GLY A 283 11.89 14.10 -15.17
CA GLY A 283 11.83 13.81 -13.74
C GLY A 283 12.15 12.35 -13.39
N LYS A 284 13.17 11.77 -14.03
CA LYS A 284 13.69 10.43 -13.74
C LYS A 284 15.02 10.49 -13.01
#